data_AF-A0A7Y2PJL7-F1
#
_entry.id   AF-A0A7Y2PJL7-F1
#
_cell.length_a   1.000
_cell.length_b   1.000
_cell.length_c   1.000
_cell.angle_alpha   90.00
_cell.angle_beta   90.00
_cell.angle_gamma   90.00
#
_symmetry.space_group_name_H-M   'P 1'
#
loop_
_entity.id
_entity.type
_entity.pdbx_description
1 polymer ?
#
loop_
_entity_poly.entity_id
_entity_poly.type
_entity_poly.pdbx_seq_one_letter_code
_entity_poly.pdbx_strand_id
1 'polypeptide(L)'
;NSTFIDSLESDIELLERMNHFARLLPHQSDNLGLAPVEVLIIAPSQPIDEIAARHRHELPSALRMFLRGPGATQTSGAGVLSYLLFESGYCRELIELGRRDAMAKREALCRFLRV
;
A
#
# COMPACT_ATOMS: atom_id res chain seq x y z
N ASN A 1 9.78 4.55 -1.85
CA ASN A 1 8.52 3.82 -1.62
C ASN A 1 8.14 2.83 -2.71
N SER A 2 8.82 2.80 -3.87
CA SER A 2 8.53 1.80 -4.93
C SER A 2 8.85 0.36 -4.51
N THR A 3 10.03 0.11 -3.93
CA THR A 3 10.55 -1.27 -3.78
C THR A 3 9.69 -2.23 -2.94
N PHE A 4 8.98 -1.74 -1.91
CA PHE A 4 8.11 -2.59 -1.09
C PHE A 4 6.73 -2.81 -1.71
N ILE A 5 6.22 -1.82 -2.43
CA ILE A 5 4.93 -1.91 -3.13
C ILE A 5 5.10 -2.81 -4.37
N ASP A 6 6.19 -2.62 -5.11
CA ASP A 6 6.52 -3.42 -6.30
C ASP A 6 6.77 -4.90 -5.96
N SER A 7 7.38 -5.18 -4.79
CA SER A 7 7.57 -6.56 -4.31
C SER A 7 6.24 -7.19 -3.91
N LEU A 8 5.35 -6.45 -3.25
CA LEU A 8 4.03 -6.96 -2.87
C LEU A 8 3.16 -7.27 -4.08
N GLU A 9 3.18 -6.43 -5.10
CA GLU A 9 2.44 -6.66 -6.34
C GLU A 9 2.92 -7.95 -7.04
N SER A 10 4.24 -8.11 -7.15
CA SER A 10 4.86 -9.34 -7.69
C SER A 10 4.51 -10.59 -6.87
N ASP A 11 4.51 -10.48 -5.54
CA ASP A 11 4.17 -11.59 -4.63
C ASP A 11 2.68 -11.98 -4.76
N ILE A 12 1.80 -11.00 -4.93
CA ILE A 12 0.36 -11.22 -5.17
C ILE A 12 0.16 -11.95 -6.49
N GLU A 13 0.79 -11.50 -7.57
CA GLU A 13 0.69 -12.17 -8.89
C GLU A 13 1.18 -13.62 -8.82
N LEU A 14 2.29 -13.85 -8.12
CA LEU A 14 2.82 -15.19 -7.91
C LEU A 14 1.82 -16.07 -7.16
N LEU A 15 1.23 -15.55 -6.08
CA LEU A 15 0.24 -16.28 -5.29
C LEU A 15 -1.04 -16.57 -6.08
N GLU A 16 -1.56 -15.61 -6.86
CA GLU A 16 -2.72 -15.83 -7.71
C GLU A 16 -2.45 -16.91 -8.77
N ARG A 17 -1.25 -16.93 -9.33
CA ARG A 17 -0.80 -17.95 -10.29
C ARG A 17 -0.68 -19.32 -9.64
N MET A 18 -0.10 -19.41 -8.45
CA MET A 18 -0.04 -20.66 -7.68
C MET A 18 -1.44 -21.19 -7.36
N ASN A 19 -2.34 -20.31 -6.93
CA ASN A 19 -3.75 -20.65 -6.70
C ASN A 19 -4.45 -21.14 -7.96
N HIS A 20 -4.17 -20.54 -9.12
CA HIS A 20 -4.70 -20.99 -10.39
C HIS A 20 -4.24 -22.41 -10.73
N PHE A 21 -2.94 -22.70 -10.61
CA PHE A 21 -2.41 -24.04 -10.85
C PHE A 21 -2.91 -25.08 -9.86
N ALA A 22 -3.00 -24.74 -8.58
CA ALA A 22 -3.56 -25.61 -7.55
C ALA A 22 -4.98 -26.10 -7.89
N ARG A 23 -5.82 -25.21 -8.44
CA ARG A 23 -7.20 -25.56 -8.85
C ARG A 23 -7.30 -26.45 -10.08
N LEU A 24 -6.25 -26.52 -10.90
CA LEU A 24 -6.21 -27.36 -12.12
C LEU A 24 -5.69 -28.78 -11.83
N LEU A 25 -5.07 -29.00 -10.67
CA LEU A 25 -4.58 -30.31 -10.29
C LEU A 25 -5.74 -31.23 -9.84
N PRO A 26 -5.68 -32.54 -10.14
CA PRO A 26 -6.65 -33.50 -9.60
C PRO A 26 -6.61 -33.54 -8.07
N HIS A 27 -7.73 -33.89 -7.44
CA HIS A 27 -7.94 -33.95 -5.98
C HIS A 27 -6.97 -34.86 -5.17
N GLN A 28 -6.02 -35.54 -5.82
CA GLN A 28 -4.95 -36.29 -5.12
C GLN A 28 -3.77 -35.40 -4.67
N SER A 29 -3.87 -34.08 -4.84
CA SER A 29 -2.82 -33.10 -4.55
C SER A 29 -2.80 -32.58 -3.11
N ASP A 30 -3.72 -33.04 -2.23
CA ASP A 30 -3.77 -32.65 -0.81
C ASP A 30 -2.45 -32.95 -0.07
N ASN A 31 -1.69 -33.96 -0.51
CA ASN A 31 -0.39 -34.32 0.06
C ASN A 31 0.79 -33.44 -0.40
N LEU A 32 0.59 -32.54 -1.37
CA LEU A 32 1.65 -31.68 -1.93
C LEU A 32 1.72 -30.30 -1.24
N GLY A 33 0.79 -30.00 -0.31
CA GLY A 33 0.73 -28.71 0.37
C GLY A 33 0.34 -27.54 -0.54
N LEU A 34 -0.31 -27.83 -1.69
CA LEU A 34 -0.71 -26.84 -2.69
C LEU A 34 -2.16 -26.36 -2.50
N ALA A 35 -2.65 -26.26 -1.27
CA ALA A 35 -4.00 -25.78 -1.02
C ALA A 35 -4.14 -24.30 -1.46
N PRO A 36 -5.18 -23.93 -2.23
CA PRO A 36 -5.40 -22.55 -2.61
C PRO A 36 -5.54 -21.64 -1.38
N VAL A 37 -4.86 -20.49 -1.41
CA VAL A 37 -4.88 -19.48 -0.35
C VAL A 37 -5.79 -18.33 -0.78
N GLU A 38 -6.80 -18.02 0.04
CA GLU A 38 -7.63 -16.84 -0.17
C GLU A 38 -6.85 -15.57 0.21
N VAL A 39 -6.88 -14.55 -0.65
CA VAL A 39 -6.21 -13.26 -0.40
C VAL A 39 -7.18 -12.11 -0.68
N LEU A 40 -7.21 -11.15 0.23
CA LEU A 40 -7.98 -9.92 0.12
C LEU A 40 -7.04 -8.71 0.19
N ILE A 41 -7.01 -7.92 -0.88
CA ILE A 41 -6.12 -6.75 -0.99
C ILE A 41 -6.88 -5.47 -0.67
N ILE A 42 -6.32 -4.67 0.23
CA ILE A 42 -6.75 -3.29 0.50
C ILE A 42 -5.57 -2.39 0.12
N ALA A 43 -5.74 -1.67 -0.98
CA ALA A 43 -4.77 -0.73 -1.51
C ALA A 43 -5.30 0.70 -1.35
N PRO A 44 -4.41 1.70 -1.21
CA PRO A 44 -4.83 3.09 -1.10
C PRO A 44 -5.60 3.52 -2.36
N SER A 45 -6.79 4.10 -2.20
CA SER A 45 -7.60 4.60 -3.32
C SER A 45 -7.07 5.90 -3.93
N GLN A 46 -6.08 6.53 -3.28
CA GLN A 46 -5.45 7.77 -3.71
C GLN A 46 -3.93 7.63 -3.66
N PRO A 47 -3.17 8.26 -4.59
CA PRO A 47 -1.72 8.27 -4.52
C PRO A 47 -1.22 8.93 -3.23
N ILE A 48 -0.38 8.22 -2.48
CA ILE A 48 0.17 8.72 -1.21
C ILE A 48 1.00 9.99 -1.42
N ASP A 49 1.66 10.11 -2.57
CA ASP A 49 2.48 11.28 -2.91
C ASP A 49 1.65 12.57 -3.02
N GLU A 50 0.38 12.48 -3.46
CA GLU A 50 -0.53 13.63 -3.50
C GLU A 50 -0.92 14.09 -2.10
N ILE A 51 -1.11 13.15 -1.17
CA ILE A 51 -1.38 13.44 0.25
C ILE A 51 -0.15 14.13 0.85
N ALA A 52 1.04 13.60 0.59
CA ALA A 52 2.29 14.18 1.06
C ALA A 52 2.49 15.61 0.54
N ALA A 53 2.14 15.87 -0.72
CA ALA A 53 2.21 17.21 -1.31
C ALA A 53 1.32 18.23 -0.57
N ARG A 54 0.12 17.82 -0.11
CA ARG A 54 -0.78 18.69 0.68
C ARG A 54 -0.19 19.03 2.05
N HIS A 55 0.47 18.07 2.70
CA HIS A 55 1.08 18.25 4.03
C HIS A 55 2.48 18.85 4.02
N ARG A 56 3.03 19.21 2.85
CA ARG A 56 4.37 19.83 2.71
C ARG A 56 4.58 21.07 3.58
N HIS A 57 3.51 21.75 3.97
CA HIS A 57 3.56 22.93 4.84
C HIS A 57 3.94 22.59 6.30
N GLU A 58 3.72 21.34 6.74
CA GLU A 58 4.10 20.82 8.07
C GLU A 58 5.61 20.59 8.19
N LEU A 59 6.35 20.63 7.07
CA LEU A 59 7.80 20.49 7.08
C LEU A 59 8.49 21.70 7.76
N PRO A 60 9.62 21.46 8.46
CA PRO A 60 10.52 22.51 8.94
C PRO A 60 10.89 23.51 7.83
N SER A 61 11.00 24.79 8.17
CA SER A 61 11.26 25.88 7.21
C SER A 61 12.53 25.66 6.37
N ALA A 62 13.59 25.12 6.98
CA ALA A 62 14.84 24.78 6.31
C ALA A 62 14.63 23.76 5.17
N LEU A 63 13.82 22.73 5.40
CA LEU A 63 13.49 21.72 4.40
C LEU A 63 12.55 22.28 3.34
N ARG A 64 11.55 23.10 3.72
CA ARG A 64 10.70 23.78 2.74
C ARG A 64 11.49 24.67 1.78
N MET A 65 12.53 25.35 2.27
CA MET A 65 13.41 26.18 1.45
C MET A 65 14.29 25.34 0.53
N PHE A 66 14.87 24.25 1.03
CA PHE A 66 15.67 23.33 0.22
C PHE A 66 14.89 22.77 -0.97
N LEU A 67 13.62 22.45 -0.76
CA LEU A 67 12.77 21.88 -1.81
C LEU A 67 12.25 22.90 -2.84
N ARG A 68 12.57 24.19 -2.68
CA ARG A 68 12.26 25.28 -3.63
C ARG A 68 13.40 25.54 -4.61
N GLY A 69 14.56 24.91 -4.43
CA GLY A 69 15.71 25.05 -5.33
C GLY A 69 15.52 24.33 -6.68
N PRO A 70 16.14 24.83 -7.77
CA PRO A 70 16.09 24.18 -9.08
C PRO A 70 16.71 22.77 -8.99
N GLY A 71 15.90 21.74 -9.23
CA GLY A 71 16.32 20.32 -9.19
C GLY A 71 15.80 19.51 -8.01
N ALA A 72 15.13 20.11 -7.03
CA ALA A 72 14.72 19.42 -5.80
C ALA A 72 13.48 18.51 -5.94
N THR A 73 12.79 18.50 -7.08
CA THR A 73 11.50 17.80 -7.24
C THR A 73 11.64 16.31 -7.59
N GLN A 74 12.75 15.86 -8.16
CA GLN A 74 12.86 14.49 -8.69
C GLN A 74 13.44 13.48 -7.68
N THR A 75 14.34 13.91 -6.78
CA THR A 75 15.09 13.00 -5.89
C THR A 75 14.67 13.11 -4.41
N SER A 76 13.93 14.16 -4.03
CA SER A 76 13.63 14.42 -2.62
C SER A 76 12.34 13.81 -2.08
N GLY A 77 11.53 13.17 -2.93
CA GLY A 77 10.23 12.60 -2.53
C GLY A 77 10.34 11.66 -1.32
N ALA A 78 11.33 10.75 -1.34
CA ALA A 78 11.58 9.82 -0.23
C ALA A 78 12.01 10.53 1.07
N GLY A 79 12.81 11.59 0.97
CA GLY A 79 13.26 12.37 2.12
C GLY A 79 12.16 13.29 2.68
N VAL A 80 11.25 13.79 1.84
CA VAL A 80 10.07 14.55 2.29
C VAL A 80 9.07 13.63 2.97
N LEU A 81 8.80 12.48 2.36
CA LEU A 81 7.91 11.46 2.90
C LEU A 81 8.39 10.97 4.28
N SER A 82 9.70 10.78 4.48
CA SER A 82 10.22 10.32 5.78
C SER A 82 9.97 11.30 6.92
N TYR A 83 9.91 12.62 6.67
CA TYR A 83 9.51 13.60 7.68
C TYR A 83 8.01 13.64 7.89
N LEU A 84 7.23 13.67 6.80
CA LEU A 84 5.77 13.72 6.89
C LEU A 84 5.21 12.48 7.59
N LEU A 85 5.83 11.30 7.46
CA LEU A 85 5.47 10.09 8.20
C LEU A 85 5.43 10.27 9.72
N PHE A 86 6.03 11.33 10.27
CA PHE A 86 6.00 11.65 11.70
C PHE A 86 5.12 12.86 12.03
N GLU A 87 4.59 13.56 11.03
CA GLU A 87 3.71 14.70 11.24
C GLU A 87 2.26 14.25 11.43
N SER A 88 1.62 14.81 12.46
CA SER A 88 0.30 14.37 12.92
C SER A 88 -0.82 14.61 11.89
N GLY A 89 -0.69 15.64 11.04
CA GLY A 89 -1.66 15.94 10.00
C GLY A 89 -1.63 14.88 8.91
N TYR A 90 -0.43 14.62 8.37
CA TYR A 90 -0.22 13.60 7.36
C TYR A 90 -0.66 12.20 7.82
N CYS A 91 -0.25 11.77 9.01
CA CYS A 91 -0.64 10.47 9.57
C CYS A 91 -2.15 10.33 9.72
N ARG A 92 -2.84 11.40 10.15
CA ARG A 92 -4.29 11.40 10.30
C ARG A 92 -5.00 11.24 8.96
N GLU A 93 -4.53 11.91 7.92
CA GLU A 93 -5.11 11.79 6.58
C GLU A 93 -4.89 10.38 5.99
N LEU A 94 -3.71 9.78 6.21
CA LEU A 94 -3.44 8.40 5.81
C LEU A 94 -4.31 7.38 6.54
N ILE A 95 -4.49 7.52 7.86
CA ILE A 95 -5.37 6.63 8.64
C ILE A 95 -6.82 6.75 8.15
N GLU A 96 -7.28 7.96 7.88
CA GLU A 96 -8.64 8.20 7.38
C GLU A 96 -8.84 7.66 5.96
N LEU A 97 -7.83 7.75 5.08
CA LEU A 97 -7.84 7.09 3.79
C LEU A 97 -7.96 5.57 3.95
N GLY A 98 -7.08 4.95 4.75
CA GLY A 98 -7.10 3.51 4.98
C GLY A 98 -8.42 3.03 5.57
N ARG A 99 -9.02 3.81 6.48
CA ARG A 99 -10.35 3.54 7.03
C ARG A 99 -11.43 3.57 5.96
N ARG A 100 -11.43 4.59 5.08
CA ARG A 100 -12.39 4.69 3.97
C ARG A 100 -12.24 3.53 2.99
N ASP A 101 -11.01 3.17 2.64
CA ASP A 101 -10.71 2.08 1.70
C ASP A 101 -11.13 0.71 2.24
N ALA A 102 -10.88 0.46 3.53
CA ALA A 102 -11.35 -0.74 4.20
C ALA A 102 -12.89 -0.77 4.28
N MET A 103 -13.54 0.33 4.65
CA MET A 103 -15.00 0.39 4.76
C MET A 103 -15.69 0.24 3.40
N ALA A 104 -15.10 0.74 2.32
CA ALA A 104 -15.60 0.51 0.96
C ALA A 104 -15.60 -1.00 0.58
N LYS A 105 -14.72 -1.80 1.18
CA LYS A 105 -14.63 -3.26 1.01
C LYS A 105 -15.20 -4.04 2.20
N ARG A 106 -16.04 -3.43 3.04
CA ARG A 106 -16.54 -4.02 4.29
C ARG A 106 -17.13 -5.42 4.12
N GLU A 107 -17.97 -5.64 3.12
CA GLU A 107 -18.60 -6.95 2.91
C GLU A 107 -17.57 -8.03 2.57
N ALA A 108 -16.60 -7.72 1.71
CA ALA A 108 -15.53 -8.64 1.37
C ALA A 108 -14.67 -8.95 2.60
N LEU A 109 -14.37 -7.94 3.42
CA LEU A 109 -13.67 -8.09 4.70
C LEU A 109 -14.42 -8.99 5.68
N CYS A 110 -15.72 -8.76 5.88
CA CYS A 110 -16.57 -9.59 6.73
C CYS A 110 -16.55 -11.06 6.27
N ARG A 111 -16.73 -11.29 4.97
CA ARG A 111 -16.64 -12.65 4.39
C ARG A 111 -15.27 -13.29 4.61
N PHE A 112 -14.19 -12.55 4.33
CA PHE A 112 -12.81 -13.03 4.47
C PHE A 112 -12.46 -13.38 5.92
N LEU A 113 -12.84 -12.51 6.88
CA LEU A 113 -12.57 -12.69 8.31
C LEU A 113 -13.58 -13.63 9.00
N ARG A 114 -14.65 -14.02 8.30
CA ARG A 114 -15.75 -14.85 8.82
C ARG A 114 -16.46 -14.21 10.02
N VAL A 115 -16.72 -12.91 9.93
CA VAL A 115 -17.40 -12.08 10.94
C VAL A 115 -18.62 -11.35 10.38
#